data_AF-A0A4R0FIH0-F1
#
_entry.id   AF-A0A4R0FIH0-F1
#
_cell.length_a   1.000
_cell.length_b   1.000
_cell.length_c   1.000
_cell.angle_alpha   90.00
_cell.angle_beta   90.00
_cell.angle_gamma   90.00
#
_symmetry.space_group_name_H-M   'P 1'
#
loop_
_entity.id
_entity.type
_entity.pdbx_description
1 polymer ?
#
loop_
_entity_poly.entity_id
_entity_poly.type
_entity_poly.pdbx_seq_one_letter_code
_entity_poly.pdbx_strand_id
1 'polypeptide(L)'
;MLSQYLDDLLDDHEGMTESEHQKMMRDLGVTFYQVEMEWDCSEEIQEKYWGIGDIEATRDWNPSKPKLTGDWFLVSINDTEDGPVSWWTKPKNDLPESVKQSLREVS
;
A
#
# COMPACT_ATOMS: atom_id res chain seq x y z
N MET A 1 12.02 16.38 5.30
CA MET A 1 12.11 15.31 4.28
C MET A 1 11.13 14.21 4.70
N LEU A 2 10.65 13.36 3.78
CA LEU A 2 9.62 12.34 4.07
C LEU A 2 9.91 11.49 5.33
N SER A 3 11.18 11.17 5.58
CA SER A 3 11.61 10.48 6.80
C SER A 3 11.17 11.19 8.08
N GLN A 4 11.50 12.48 8.23
CA GLN A 4 11.08 13.27 9.41
C GLN A 4 9.56 13.32 9.57
N TYR A 5 8.80 13.38 8.46
CA TYR A 5 7.34 13.34 8.52
C TYR A 5 6.84 12.01 9.07
N LEU A 6 7.44 10.89 8.63
CA LEU A 6 7.09 9.56 9.11
C LEU A 6 7.50 9.39 10.57
N ASP A 7 8.67 9.89 10.97
CA ASP A 7 9.12 9.89 12.37
C ASP A 7 8.15 10.69 13.26
N ASP A 8 7.72 11.87 12.81
CA ASP A 8 6.77 12.71 13.56
C ASP A 8 5.34 12.09 13.61
N LEU A 9 4.98 11.27 12.61
CA LEU A 9 3.66 10.66 12.49
C LEU A 9 3.56 9.32 13.24
N LEU A 10 4.62 8.51 13.19
CA LEU A 10 4.65 7.14 13.71
C LEU A 10 5.39 7.03 15.05
N ASP A 11 6.28 7.98 15.36
CA ASP A 11 7.15 7.94 16.54
C ASP A 11 7.82 6.56 16.69
N ASP A 12 7.68 5.91 17.84
CA ASP A 12 8.23 4.57 18.14
C ASP A 12 7.14 3.48 18.13
N HIS A 13 6.06 3.68 17.37
CA HIS A 13 4.94 2.74 17.30
C HIS A 13 5.19 1.61 16.28
N GLU A 14 4.94 0.36 16.68
CA GLU A 14 5.02 -0.83 15.80
C GLU A 14 3.95 -0.86 14.70
N GLY A 15 2.96 0.04 14.76
CA GLY A 15 1.88 0.14 13.80
C GLY A 15 1.32 1.56 13.74
N MET A 16 0.38 1.76 12.82
CA MET A 16 -0.26 3.04 12.58
C MET A 16 -1.74 2.96 12.99
N THR A 17 -2.24 3.93 13.75
CA THR A 17 -3.67 4.06 14.00
C THR A 17 -4.41 4.43 12.72
N GLU A 18 -5.72 4.13 12.66
CA GLU A 18 -6.56 4.55 11.54
C GLU A 18 -6.52 6.07 11.32
N SER A 19 -6.45 6.87 12.38
CA SER A 19 -6.34 8.33 12.28
C SER A 19 -5.02 8.80 11.68
N GLU A 20 -3.90 8.17 12.03
CA GLU A 20 -2.59 8.47 11.44
C GLU A 20 -2.54 8.04 9.98
N HIS A 21 -3.13 6.89 9.64
CA HIS A 21 -3.24 6.41 8.26
C HIS A 21 -4.06 7.36 7.39
N GLN A 22 -5.21 7.83 7.88
CA GLN A 22 -6.02 8.85 7.21
C GLN A 22 -5.29 10.18 7.07
N LYS A 23 -4.55 10.59 8.10
CA LYS A 23 -3.72 11.80 8.06
C LYS A 23 -2.63 11.68 6.99
N MET A 24 -1.90 10.57 6.95
CA MET A 24 -0.88 10.29 5.94
C MET A 24 -1.46 10.34 4.52
N MET A 25 -2.56 9.62 4.27
CA MET A 25 -3.22 9.63 2.96
C MET A 25 -3.63 11.04 2.52
N ARG A 26 -4.12 11.86 3.44
CA ARG A 26 -4.51 13.24 3.15
C ARG A 26 -3.30 14.12 2.84
N ASP A 27 -2.28 14.08 3.68
CA ASP A 27 -1.10 14.94 3.56
C ASP A 27 -0.26 14.59 2.32
N LEU A 28 -0.17 13.30 1.98
CA LEU A 28 0.49 12.81 0.76
C LEU A 28 -0.42 12.92 -0.48
N GLY A 29 -1.71 13.16 -0.31
CA GLY A 29 -2.64 13.31 -1.42
C GLY A 29 -2.90 12.01 -2.19
N VAL A 30 -2.94 10.88 -1.50
CA VAL A 30 -3.09 9.55 -2.10
C VAL A 30 -4.20 8.72 -1.45
N THR A 31 -4.60 7.67 -2.14
CA THR A 31 -5.45 6.60 -1.61
C THR A 31 -4.74 5.27 -1.79
N PHE A 32 -4.76 4.43 -0.76
CA PHE A 32 -4.25 3.06 -0.83
C PHE A 32 -5.35 2.05 -1.14
N TYR A 33 -4.95 0.93 -1.74
CA TYR A 33 -5.78 -0.26 -1.91
C TYR A 33 -4.90 -1.50 -1.78
N GLN A 34 -5.40 -2.49 -1.05
CA GLN A 34 -4.72 -3.74 -0.81
C GLN A 34 -5.26 -4.82 -1.75
N VAL A 35 -4.36 -5.62 -2.33
CA VAL A 35 -4.71 -6.86 -3.01
C VAL A 35 -4.03 -8.00 -2.28
N GLU A 36 -4.81 -8.98 -1.84
CA GLU A 36 -4.35 -10.15 -1.08
C GLU A 36 -3.98 -11.28 -2.04
N MET A 37 -2.82 -11.91 -1.81
CA MET A 37 -2.33 -13.00 -2.65
C MET A 37 -3.29 -14.18 -2.67
N GLU A 38 -3.94 -14.48 -1.54
CA GLU A 38 -4.87 -15.61 -1.38
C GLU A 38 -5.94 -15.63 -2.49
N TRP A 39 -6.40 -14.45 -2.91
CA TRP A 39 -7.46 -14.30 -3.92
C TRP A 39 -6.96 -13.86 -5.29
N ASP A 40 -5.65 -13.69 -5.46
CA ASP A 40 -5.03 -13.07 -6.62
C ASP A 40 -3.82 -13.85 -7.19
N CYS A 41 -3.67 -15.11 -6.78
CA CYS A 41 -2.67 -16.01 -7.36
C CYS A 41 -3.31 -17.32 -7.86
N SER A 42 -2.54 -18.12 -8.59
CA SER A 42 -2.99 -19.42 -9.07
C SER A 42 -3.11 -20.43 -7.93
N GLU A 43 -3.94 -21.46 -8.10
CA GLU A 43 -4.04 -22.58 -7.14
C GLU A 43 -2.67 -23.23 -6.86
N GLU A 44 -1.76 -23.25 -7.84
CA GLU A 44 -0.40 -23.77 -7.65
C GLU A 44 0.40 -22.93 -6.63
N ILE A 45 0.32 -21.60 -6.72
CA ILE A 45 1.00 -20.71 -5.77
C ILE A 45 0.33 -20.82 -4.40
N GLN A 46 -1.00 -20.95 -4.35
CA GLN A 46 -1.72 -21.16 -3.09
C GLN A 46 -1.29 -22.45 -2.38
N GLU A 47 -1.24 -23.57 -3.11
CA GLU A 47 -0.84 -24.86 -2.54
C GLU A 47 0.61 -24.84 -2.05
N LYS A 48 1.52 -24.17 -2.77
CA LYS A 48 2.90 -23.98 -2.31
C LYS A 48 2.95 -23.22 -0.99
N TYR A 49 2.30 -22.07 -0.92
CA TYR A 49 2.38 -21.19 0.25
C TYR A 49 1.62 -21.75 1.46
N TRP A 50 0.32 -22.03 1.31
CA TRP A 50 -0.54 -22.48 2.42
C TRP A 50 -0.54 -23.99 2.62
N GLY A 51 -0.42 -24.79 1.55
CA GLY A 51 -0.52 -26.25 1.61
C GLY A 51 0.75 -26.93 2.16
N ILE A 52 1.92 -26.48 1.72
CA ILE A 52 3.22 -27.06 2.12
C ILE A 52 4.13 -26.10 2.88
N GLY A 53 3.72 -24.83 3.07
CA GLY A 53 4.47 -23.84 3.87
C GLY A 53 5.67 -23.20 3.16
N ASP A 54 5.69 -23.18 1.82
CA ASP A 54 6.76 -22.55 1.04
C ASP A 54 6.53 -21.03 0.91
N ILE A 55 7.10 -20.27 1.85
CA ILE A 55 6.98 -18.80 1.85
C ILE A 55 7.61 -18.14 0.62
N GLU A 56 8.59 -18.79 -0.03
CA GLU A 56 9.24 -18.25 -1.23
C GLU A 56 8.32 -18.25 -2.45
N ALA A 57 7.19 -18.98 -2.40
CA ALA A 57 6.17 -18.98 -3.44
C ALA A 57 5.59 -17.56 -3.70
N THR A 58 5.70 -16.65 -2.72
CA THR A 58 5.37 -15.22 -2.90
C THR A 58 6.11 -14.56 -4.05
N ARG A 59 7.30 -15.05 -4.40
CA ARG A 59 8.13 -14.48 -5.48
C ARG A 59 7.57 -14.76 -6.87
N ASP A 60 6.74 -15.78 -6.99
CA ASP A 60 6.07 -16.17 -8.23
C ASP A 60 4.72 -15.43 -8.41
N TRP A 61 4.23 -14.77 -7.36
CA TRP A 61 3.02 -13.96 -7.45
C TRP A 61 3.31 -12.61 -8.11
N ASN A 62 2.52 -12.30 -9.14
CA ASN A 62 2.51 -11.00 -9.82
C ASN A 62 1.16 -10.33 -9.57
N PRO A 63 1.05 -9.42 -8.57
CA PRO A 63 -0.22 -8.88 -8.15
C PRO A 63 -0.99 -8.19 -9.27
N SER A 64 -2.28 -8.49 -9.37
CA SER A 64 -3.18 -7.80 -10.29
C SER A 64 -3.38 -6.35 -9.85
N LYS A 65 -3.34 -5.44 -10.82
CA LYS A 65 -3.76 -4.06 -10.60
C LYS A 65 -5.21 -4.03 -10.07
N PRO A 66 -5.55 -3.16 -9.09
CA PRO A 66 -6.91 -3.01 -8.61
C PRO A 66 -7.90 -2.76 -9.75
N LYS A 67 -9.06 -3.44 -9.71
CA LYS A 67 -10.13 -3.30 -10.72
C LYS A 67 -10.93 -1.99 -10.60
N LEU A 68 -10.51 -1.09 -9.71
CA LEU A 68 -11.11 0.22 -9.47
C LEU A 68 -10.57 1.26 -10.45
N THR A 69 -11.37 2.29 -10.74
CA THR A 69 -10.95 3.39 -11.61
C THR A 69 -9.83 4.25 -10.99
N GLY A 70 -8.83 4.57 -11.82
CA GLY A 70 -7.74 5.48 -11.50
C GLY A 70 -6.36 4.95 -11.89
N ASP A 71 -5.38 5.84 -11.76
CA ASP A 71 -3.98 5.57 -12.13
C ASP A 71 -3.24 4.93 -10.95
N TRP A 72 -3.61 3.68 -10.66
CA TRP A 72 -2.94 2.90 -9.62
C TRP A 72 -1.53 2.51 -10.04
N PHE A 73 -0.60 2.58 -9.09
CA PHE A 73 0.74 2.01 -9.17
C PHE A 73 1.08 1.23 -7.91
N LEU A 74 1.90 0.19 -8.06
CA LEU A 74 2.32 -0.69 -6.97
C LEU A 74 3.39 0.01 -6.13
N VAL A 75 3.23 -0.01 -4.81
CA VAL A 75 4.14 0.64 -3.85
C VAL A 75 4.96 -0.40 -3.08
N SER A 76 4.32 -1.48 -2.63
CA SER A 76 5.01 -2.54 -1.91
C SER A 76 4.29 -3.88 -2.02
N ILE A 77 5.05 -4.95 -1.79
CA ILE A 77 4.54 -6.30 -1.53
C ILE A 77 5.16 -6.70 -0.20
N ASN A 78 4.33 -7.12 0.74
CA ASN A 78 4.74 -7.46 2.09
C ASN A 78 4.06 -8.75 2.50
N ASP A 79 4.81 -9.64 3.14
CA ASP A 79 4.21 -10.74 3.87
C ASP A 79 3.69 -10.22 5.23
N THR A 80 2.48 -10.62 5.59
CA THR A 80 1.80 -10.23 6.84
C THR A 80 1.40 -11.48 7.61
N GLU A 81 0.90 -11.33 8.83
CA GLU A 81 0.41 -12.48 9.61
C GLU A 81 -0.75 -13.22 8.93
N ASP A 82 -1.56 -12.49 8.17
CA ASP A 82 -2.68 -13.03 7.38
C ASP A 82 -2.25 -13.45 5.96
N GLY A 83 -0.95 -13.43 5.70
CA GLY A 83 -0.33 -13.78 4.43
C GLY A 83 0.06 -12.59 3.56
N PRO A 84 0.49 -12.85 2.31
CA PRO A 84 1.11 -11.83 1.47
C PRO A 84 0.11 -10.87 0.85
N VAL A 85 0.45 -9.59 0.89
CA VAL A 85 -0.39 -8.50 0.39
C VAL A 85 0.42 -7.53 -0.46
N SER A 86 -0.24 -6.92 -1.44
CA SER A 86 0.34 -5.85 -2.25
C SER A 86 -0.41 -4.54 -2.00
N TRP A 87 0.35 -3.48 -1.79
CA TRP A 87 -0.16 -2.13 -1.57
C TRP A 87 -0.05 -1.31 -2.85
N TRP A 88 -1.21 -0.90 -3.35
CA TRP A 88 -1.35 -0.03 -4.50
C TRP A 88 -1.75 1.35 -4.05
N THR A 89 -1.27 2.38 -4.75
CA THR A 89 -1.69 3.76 -4.48
C THR A 89 -2.05 4.51 -5.75
N LYS A 90 -2.89 5.52 -5.61
CA LYS A 90 -3.23 6.47 -6.68
C LYS A 90 -3.38 7.89 -6.11
N PRO A 91 -3.21 8.94 -6.93
CA PRO A 91 -3.51 10.31 -6.51
C PRO A 91 -4.97 10.48 -6.12
N LYS A 92 -5.22 11.30 -5.10
CA LYS A 92 -6.55 11.82 -4.80
C LYS A 92 -6.89 12.96 -5.74
N ASN A 93 -8.11 12.94 -6.27
CA ASN A 93 -8.62 14.02 -7.13
C ASN A 93 -9.07 15.25 -6.32
N ASP A 94 -9.29 15.09 -5.01
CA ASP A 94 -9.85 16.09 -4.09
C ASP A 94 -8.82 16.56 -3.05
N LEU A 95 -7.61 16.91 -3.50
CA LEU A 95 -6.57 17.39 -2.60
C LEU A 95 -7.02 18.63 -1.80
N PRO A 96 -6.65 18.74 -0.51
CA PRO A 96 -6.77 19.99 0.23
C PRO A 96 -6.04 21.14 -0.49
N GLU A 97 -6.56 22.36 -0.41
CA GLU A 97 -5.93 23.52 -1.06
C GLU A 97 -4.48 23.76 -0.59
N SER A 98 -4.16 23.45 0.67
CA SER A 98 -2.79 23.50 1.18
C SER A 98 -1.85 22.57 0.42
N VAL A 99 -2.30 21.35 0.09
CA VAL A 99 -1.52 20.38 -0.69
C VAL A 99 -1.37 20.84 -2.14
N LYS A 100 -2.44 21.39 -2.73
CA LYS A 100 -2.38 21.95 -4.09
C LYS A 100 -1.41 23.13 -4.20
N GLN A 101 -1.37 24.01 -3.18
CA GLN A 101 -0.44 25.14 -3.15
C GLN A 101 1.01 24.65 -3.08
N SER A 102 1.32 23.71 -2.19
CA SER A 102 2.67 23.13 -2.10
C SER A 102 3.13 22.46 -3.40
N LEU A 103 2.24 21.75 -4.11
CA LEU A 103 2.56 21.12 -5.40
C LEU A 103 2.88 22.12 -6.51
N ARG A 104 2.30 23.34 -6.48
CA ARG A 104 2.57 24.40 -7.45
C ARG A 104 3.92 25.08 -7.23
N GLU A 105 4.43 25.10 -6.02
CA GLU A 105 5.70 25.75 -5.67
C GLU A 105 6.93 24.91 -6.08
N VAL A 106 6.71 23.61 -6.35
CA VAL A 106 7.77 22.65 -6.72
C VAL A 106 7.74 22.25 -8.20
N SER A 107 6.79 22.78 -8.99
CA SER A 107 6.60 22.54 -10.43
C SER A 107 7.11 23.70 -11.28
#